data_AF-A0A9C8NR54-F1
#
_entry.id   AF-A0A9C8NR54-F1
#
_cell.length_a   1.000
_cell.length_b   1.000
_cell.length_c   1.000
_cell.angle_alpha   90.00
_cell.angle_beta   90.00
_cell.angle_gamma   90.00
#
_symmetry.space_group_name_H-M   'P 1'
#
loop_
_entity.id
_entity.type
_entity.pdbx_description
1 polymer ?
#
loop_
_entity_poly.entity_id
_entity_poly.type
_entity_poly.pdbx_seq_one_letter_code
_entity_poly.pdbx_strand_id
1 'polypeptide(L)'
;MSTQQPTDPSQSRPPQQPPQPLRPELRPFGQADAPPVAAAADRPLSPEHLLQVEQADVRARTLRKAGGVAMFNGVTFAIFAAGSGLFALVNLMFGEFDAASVVMTVGLAVVASNEFKGRRLIRSFDRRAPKLLGWNQIGLMALLVAYGAWMIANAYLGPDPYAEQIAENPSVADQYAWMSQIDMAVKLAVYGGLIAGTLIFQGLNARYYFSRAKLLTAYLDETPDWVVDLQRRSPGA
;
A
#
# COMPACT_ATOMS: atom_id res chain seq x y z
N MET A 1 -13.96 -32.84 -42.40
CA MET A 1 -13.89 -34.14 -41.70
C MET A 1 -13.46 -33.85 -40.27
N SER A 2 -14.42 -33.80 -39.36
CA SER A 2 -14.20 -33.46 -37.95
C SER A 2 -14.10 -34.75 -37.14
N THR A 3 -12.94 -35.01 -36.56
CA THR A 3 -12.67 -36.17 -35.73
C THR A 3 -13.20 -35.89 -34.32
N GLN A 4 -14.30 -36.54 -33.94
CA GLN A 4 -14.80 -36.50 -32.56
C GLN A 4 -13.86 -37.32 -31.67
N GLN A 5 -13.33 -36.65 -30.64
CA GLN A 5 -12.43 -37.25 -29.66
C GLN A 5 -13.27 -37.95 -28.57
N PRO A 6 -13.00 -39.22 -28.21
CA PRO A 6 -13.80 -39.95 -27.23
C PRO A 6 -13.62 -39.35 -25.83
N THR A 7 -14.71 -38.98 -25.18
CA THR A 7 -14.73 -38.57 -23.77
C THR A 7 -14.55 -39.79 -22.87
N ASP A 8 -13.43 -39.84 -22.16
CA ASP A 8 -13.08 -40.87 -21.19
C ASP A 8 -13.94 -40.74 -19.91
N PRO A 9 -14.78 -41.74 -19.57
CA PRO A 9 -15.66 -41.70 -18.40
C PRO A 9 -14.94 -41.90 -17.05
N SER A 10 -13.61 -42.04 -17.02
CA SER A 10 -12.86 -42.36 -15.80
C SER A 10 -12.48 -41.17 -14.91
N GLN A 11 -12.85 -39.93 -15.25
CA GLN A 11 -12.46 -38.72 -14.49
C GLN A 11 -13.41 -38.28 -13.36
N SER A 12 -14.43 -39.06 -13.01
CA SER A 12 -15.48 -38.66 -12.05
C SER A 12 -15.40 -39.31 -10.66
N ARG A 13 -14.21 -39.74 -10.20
CA ARG A 13 -14.04 -40.14 -8.81
C ARG A 13 -13.63 -38.95 -7.94
N PRO A 14 -14.46 -38.49 -6.98
CA PRO A 14 -14.04 -37.50 -6.01
C PRO A 14 -12.84 -38.05 -5.21
N PRO A 15 -11.85 -37.20 -4.87
CA PRO A 15 -10.68 -37.61 -4.11
C PRO A 15 -11.13 -38.22 -2.78
N GLN A 16 -10.74 -39.48 -2.55
CA GLN A 16 -10.95 -40.16 -1.27
C GLN A 16 -10.26 -39.35 -0.18
N GLN A 17 -11.04 -38.83 0.77
CA GLN A 17 -10.49 -38.18 1.94
C GLN A 17 -9.65 -39.20 2.73
N PRO A 18 -8.41 -38.84 3.11
CA PRO A 18 -7.59 -39.72 3.92
C PRO A 18 -8.30 -40.02 5.26
N PRO A 19 -8.15 -41.26 5.78
CA PRO A 19 -8.80 -41.67 7.01
C PRO A 19 -8.41 -40.72 8.16
N GLN A 20 -9.42 -40.12 8.79
CA GLN A 20 -9.19 -39.28 9.97
C GLN A 20 -8.59 -40.14 11.09
N PRO A 21 -7.48 -39.74 11.71
CA PRO A 21 -6.95 -40.42 12.89
C PRO A 21 -8.01 -40.40 13.99
N LEU A 22 -8.32 -41.58 14.52
CA LEU A 22 -9.23 -41.79 15.64
C LEU A 22 -8.82 -40.88 16.80
N ARG A 23 -9.69 -39.91 17.15
CA ARG A 23 -9.50 -39.10 18.36
C ARG A 23 -9.56 -40.04 19.57
N PRO A 24 -8.57 -40.00 20.48
CA PRO A 24 -8.64 -40.72 21.73
C PRO A 24 -9.90 -40.31 22.50
N GLU A 25 -10.78 -41.27 22.79
CA GLU A 25 -11.87 -41.10 23.74
C GLU A 25 -11.26 -40.72 25.11
N LEU A 26 -11.40 -39.43 25.46
CA LEU A 26 -11.12 -38.95 26.81
C LEU A 26 -12.14 -39.59 27.75
N ARG A 27 -11.69 -40.60 28.51
CA ARG A 27 -12.47 -41.16 29.60
C ARG A 27 -12.84 -40.04 30.60
N PRO A 28 -14.06 -40.06 31.16
CA PRO A 28 -14.41 -39.16 32.24
C PRO A 28 -13.61 -39.58 33.48
N PHE A 29 -12.57 -38.82 33.80
CA PHE A 29 -11.93 -38.90 35.10
C PHE A 29 -12.94 -38.43 36.15
N GLY A 30 -12.98 -39.15 37.28
CA GLY A 30 -14.03 -39.10 38.27
C GLY A 30 -14.48 -37.69 38.65
N GLN A 31 -15.81 -37.54 38.76
CA GLN A 31 -16.45 -36.52 39.58
C GLN A 31 -16.00 -36.71 41.03
N ALA A 32 -14.84 -36.17 41.38
CA ALA A 32 -14.58 -35.75 42.74
C ALA A 32 -15.43 -34.50 42.95
N ASP A 33 -16.30 -34.52 43.97
CA ASP A 33 -17.13 -33.41 44.39
C ASP A 33 -16.27 -32.16 44.56
N ALA A 34 -16.33 -31.26 43.58
CA ALA A 34 -15.65 -29.99 43.64
C ALA A 34 -16.34 -29.14 44.72
N PRO A 35 -15.59 -28.54 45.66
CA PRO A 35 -16.16 -27.62 46.63
C PRO A 35 -16.91 -26.49 45.91
N PRO A 36 -18.01 -25.96 46.50
CA PRO A 36 -18.85 -24.96 45.86
C PRO A 36 -18.01 -23.77 45.40
N VAL A 37 -18.15 -23.45 44.12
CA VAL A 37 -17.46 -22.39 43.39
C VAL A 37 -17.85 -21.02 43.94
N ALA A 38 -17.32 -20.66 45.11
CA ALA A 38 -17.52 -19.36 45.75
C ALA A 38 -16.32 -18.41 45.52
N ALA A 39 -15.65 -18.53 44.37
CA ALA A 39 -14.45 -17.75 44.01
C ALA A 39 -14.54 -17.07 42.63
N ALA A 40 -15.76 -16.89 42.09
CA ALA A 40 -15.98 -16.20 40.81
C ALA A 40 -16.13 -14.67 40.95
N ALA A 41 -16.15 -14.13 42.17
CA ALA A 41 -16.47 -12.72 42.42
C ALA A 41 -15.31 -11.73 42.17
N ASP A 42 -14.07 -12.21 41.98
CA ASP A 42 -12.88 -11.34 41.90
C ASP A 42 -12.22 -11.26 40.51
N ARG A 43 -12.85 -11.78 39.45
CA ARG A 43 -12.37 -11.55 38.08
C ARG A 43 -13.10 -10.35 37.47
N PRO A 44 -12.42 -9.22 37.22
CA PRO A 44 -13.07 -8.02 36.67
C PRO A 44 -13.60 -8.18 35.23
N LEU A 45 -13.25 -9.28 34.53
CA LEU A 45 -13.75 -9.62 33.19
C LEU A 45 -14.35 -11.03 33.17
N SER A 46 -15.57 -11.16 32.63
CA SER A 46 -16.20 -12.45 32.40
C SER A 46 -15.56 -13.18 31.21
N PRO A 47 -15.71 -14.52 31.10
CA PRO A 47 -15.25 -15.27 29.92
C PRO A 47 -15.80 -14.73 28.59
N GLU A 48 -17.04 -14.25 28.58
CA GLU A 48 -17.68 -13.66 27.40
C GLU A 48 -17.00 -12.35 26.99
N HIS A 49 -16.58 -11.52 27.94
CA HIS A 49 -15.81 -10.31 27.65
C HIS A 49 -14.46 -10.64 27.01
N LEU A 50 -13.77 -11.67 27.48
CA LEU A 50 -12.50 -12.10 26.90
C LEU A 50 -12.69 -12.58 25.46
N LEU A 51 -13.76 -13.33 25.20
CA LEU A 51 -14.10 -13.81 23.85
C LEU A 51 -14.45 -12.66 22.90
N GLN A 52 -15.15 -11.62 23.38
CA GLN A 52 -15.42 -10.42 22.58
C GLN A 52 -14.13 -9.67 22.21
N VAL A 53 -13.18 -9.55 23.14
CA VAL A 53 -11.88 -8.92 22.89
C VAL A 53 -11.07 -9.72 21.86
N GLU A 54 -11.00 -11.04 22.00
CA GLU A 54 -10.28 -11.91 21.06
C GLU A 54 -10.85 -11.80 19.64
N GLN A 55 -12.17 -11.87 19.49
CA GLN A 55 -12.84 -11.72 18.20
C GLN A 55 -12.62 -10.35 17.58
N ALA A 56 -12.62 -9.29 18.39
CA ALA A 56 -12.31 -7.94 17.93
C ALA A 56 -10.85 -7.81 17.49
N ASP A 57 -9.90 -8.42 18.19
CA ASP A 57 -8.48 -8.40 17.82
C ASP A 57 -8.21 -9.11 16.48
N VAL A 58 -8.85 -10.26 16.25
CA VAL A 58 -8.74 -10.98 14.97
C VAL A 58 -9.21 -10.09 13.80
N ARG A 59 -10.36 -9.41 13.96
CA ARG A 59 -10.90 -8.50 12.94
C ARG A 59 -10.03 -7.25 12.75
N ALA A 60 -9.57 -6.65 13.86
CA ALA A 60 -8.75 -5.44 13.85
C ALA A 60 -7.37 -5.66 13.20
N ARG A 61 -6.82 -6.88 13.23
CA ARG A 61 -5.51 -7.22 12.66
C ARG A 61 -5.34 -6.77 11.20
N THR A 62 -6.38 -6.96 10.38
CA THR A 62 -6.34 -6.55 8.96
C THR A 62 -6.31 -5.03 8.79
N LEU A 63 -7.00 -4.29 9.67
CA LEU A 63 -6.98 -2.83 9.69
C LEU A 63 -5.62 -2.32 10.18
N ARG A 64 -5.05 -2.93 11.23
CA ARG A 64 -3.71 -2.60 11.75
C ARG A 64 -2.63 -2.81 10.68
N LYS A 65 -2.72 -3.88 9.88
CA LYS A 65 -1.83 -4.10 8.71
C LYS A 65 -1.90 -2.95 7.71
N ALA A 66 -3.10 -2.44 7.39
CA ALA A 66 -3.24 -1.29 6.51
C ALA A 66 -2.56 -0.03 7.09
N GLY A 67 -2.62 0.17 8.41
CA GLY A 67 -1.85 1.22 9.09
C GLY A 67 -0.33 0.99 9.03
N GLY A 68 0.13 -0.26 8.99
CA GLY A 68 1.54 -0.61 8.76
C GLY A 68 2.01 -0.27 7.34
N VAL A 69 1.20 -0.58 6.33
CA VAL A 69 1.48 -0.22 4.92
C VAL A 69 1.54 1.31 4.78
N ALA A 70 0.61 2.04 5.38
CA ALA A 70 0.62 3.50 5.37
C ALA A 70 1.88 4.07 6.05
N MET A 71 2.38 3.45 7.12
CA MET A 71 3.65 3.85 7.73
C MET A 71 4.81 3.69 6.77
N PHE A 72 4.93 2.50 6.17
CA PHE A 72 6.01 2.19 5.24
C PHE A 72 6.03 3.18 4.07
N ASN A 73 4.87 3.34 3.42
CA ASN A 73 4.71 4.30 2.31
C ASN A 73 5.04 5.73 2.75
N GLY A 74 4.53 6.18 3.90
CA GLY A 74 4.80 7.52 4.42
C GLY A 74 6.29 7.79 4.63
N VAL A 75 7.04 6.82 5.19
CA VAL A 75 8.50 6.92 5.34
C VAL A 75 9.19 6.96 3.98
N THR A 76 8.83 6.06 3.06
CA THR A 76 9.41 6.04 1.71
C THR A 76 9.23 7.36 0.99
N PHE A 77 8.02 7.95 1.02
CA PHE A 77 7.75 9.24 0.38
C PHE A 77 8.45 10.40 1.09
N ALA A 78 8.58 10.36 2.42
CA ALA A 78 9.34 11.37 3.16
C ALA A 78 10.83 11.36 2.76
N ILE A 79 11.43 10.18 2.58
CA ILE A 79 12.81 10.04 2.11
C ILE A 79 12.95 10.62 0.70
N PHE A 80 12.06 10.27 -0.23
CA PHE A 80 12.11 10.81 -1.60
C PHE A 80 11.87 12.33 -1.64
N ALA A 81 10.97 12.85 -0.82
CA ALA A 81 10.75 14.29 -0.69
C ALA A 81 12.01 15.00 -0.19
N ALA A 82 12.66 14.46 0.85
CA ALA A 82 13.89 15.01 1.39
C ALA A 82 15.04 14.97 0.37
N GLY A 83 15.22 13.85 -0.34
CA GLY A 83 16.22 13.71 -1.40
C GLY A 83 16.00 14.68 -2.56
N SER A 84 14.76 14.80 -3.03
CA SER A 84 14.39 15.76 -4.10
C SER A 84 14.61 17.19 -3.64
N GLY A 85 14.30 17.50 -2.38
CA GLY A 85 14.47 18.83 -1.80
C GLY A 85 15.94 19.21 -1.64
N LEU A 86 16.78 18.26 -1.21
CA LEU A 86 18.23 18.44 -1.16
C LEU A 86 18.80 18.67 -2.55
N PHE A 87 18.37 17.90 -3.55
CA PHE A 87 18.81 18.08 -4.93
C PHE A 87 18.41 19.45 -5.49
N ALA A 88 17.15 19.87 -5.31
CA ALA A 88 16.69 21.20 -5.69
C ALA A 88 17.50 22.31 -5.02
N LEU A 89 17.81 22.16 -3.73
CA LEU A 89 18.61 23.13 -2.97
C LEU A 89 20.04 23.21 -3.50
N VAL A 90 20.67 22.06 -3.80
CA VAL A 90 22.03 22.02 -4.36
C VAL A 90 22.07 22.72 -5.72
N ASN A 91 21.14 22.43 -6.63
CA ASN A 91 21.09 23.10 -7.93
C ASN A 91 20.91 24.62 -7.78
N LEU A 92 20.05 25.05 -6.85
CA LEU A 92 19.84 26.45 -6.57
C LEU A 92 21.12 27.15 -6.08
N MET A 93 21.96 26.47 -5.29
CA MET A 93 23.26 27.00 -4.86
C MET A 93 24.25 27.22 -6.01
N PHE A 94 24.09 26.48 -7.12
CA PHE A 94 24.86 26.67 -8.36
C PHE A 94 24.17 27.62 -9.35
N GLY A 95 23.08 28.28 -8.94
CA GLY A 95 22.35 29.25 -9.77
C GLY A 95 21.32 28.62 -10.71
N GLU A 96 21.04 27.32 -10.59
CA GLU A 96 20.07 26.62 -11.43
C GLU A 96 18.77 26.35 -10.66
N PHE A 97 17.66 26.90 -11.15
CA PHE A 97 16.34 26.65 -10.56
C PHE A 97 15.64 25.47 -11.26
N ASP A 98 15.53 24.34 -10.56
CA ASP A 98 14.77 23.19 -11.03
C ASP A 98 13.35 23.16 -10.43
N ALA A 99 12.40 23.72 -11.17
CA ALA A 99 10.99 23.76 -10.80
C ALA A 99 10.39 22.35 -10.59
N ALA A 100 10.84 21.36 -11.36
CA ALA A 100 10.29 20.01 -11.28
C ALA A 100 10.66 19.35 -9.96
N SER A 101 11.92 19.47 -9.53
CA SER A 101 12.37 18.98 -8.22
C SER A 101 11.62 19.65 -7.07
N VAL A 102 11.38 20.96 -7.13
CA VAL A 102 10.60 21.67 -6.10
C VAL A 102 9.16 21.14 -6.02
N VAL A 103 8.49 20.97 -7.17
CA VAL A 103 7.13 20.42 -7.21
C VAL A 103 7.10 19.00 -6.65
N MET A 104 8.07 18.16 -7.00
CA MET A 104 8.20 16.80 -6.48
C MET A 104 8.43 16.76 -4.97
N THR A 105 9.30 17.61 -4.45
CA THR A 105 9.53 17.75 -3.00
C THR A 105 8.24 18.08 -2.25
N VAL A 106 7.53 19.11 -2.69
CA VAL A 106 6.29 19.55 -2.03
C VAL A 106 5.20 18.48 -2.16
N GLY A 107 5.00 17.95 -3.37
CA GLY A 107 3.99 16.93 -3.63
C GLY A 107 4.20 15.66 -2.79
N LEU A 108 5.43 15.14 -2.75
CA LEU A 108 5.77 13.95 -1.97
C LEU A 108 5.70 14.21 -0.46
N ALA A 109 6.07 15.41 0.02
CA ALA A 109 5.93 15.78 1.42
C ALA A 109 4.46 15.82 1.87
N VAL A 110 3.56 16.34 1.03
CA VAL A 110 2.11 16.33 1.27
C VAL A 110 1.59 14.90 1.33
N VAL A 111 1.97 14.06 0.36
CA VAL A 111 1.59 12.64 0.32
C VAL A 111 2.06 11.91 1.58
N ALA A 112 3.33 12.08 1.97
CA ALA A 112 3.89 11.49 3.19
C ALA A 112 3.15 11.93 4.46
N SER A 113 2.86 13.22 4.58
CA SER A 113 2.10 13.79 5.70
C SER A 113 0.71 13.17 5.80
N ASN A 114 0.03 12.99 4.66
CA ASN A 114 -1.28 12.34 4.59
C ASN A 114 -1.22 10.84 4.92
N GLU A 115 -0.16 10.12 4.54
CA GLU A 115 0.04 8.72 4.94
C GLU A 115 0.19 8.58 6.45
N PHE A 116 1.00 9.43 7.10
CA PHE A 116 1.13 9.44 8.56
C PHE A 116 -0.17 9.80 9.27
N LYS A 117 -0.91 10.79 8.75
CA LYS A 117 -2.23 11.16 9.25
C LYS A 117 -3.22 10.00 9.09
N GLY A 118 -3.26 9.36 7.93
CA GLY A 118 -4.11 8.20 7.65
C GLY A 118 -3.80 7.01 8.55
N ARG A 119 -2.52 6.72 8.81
CA ARG A 119 -2.09 5.72 9.79
C ARG A 119 -2.67 6.01 11.18
N ARG A 120 -2.53 7.25 11.66
CA ARG A 120 -3.05 7.64 12.98
C ARG A 120 -4.56 7.43 13.06
N LEU A 121 -5.29 7.83 12.01
CA LEU A 121 -6.73 7.66 11.91
C LEU A 121 -7.15 6.18 11.84
N ILE A 122 -6.40 5.31 11.15
CA ILE A 122 -6.65 3.86 11.16
C ILE A 122 -6.51 3.30 12.58
N ARG A 123 -5.47 3.71 13.32
CA ARG A 123 -5.23 3.22 14.69
C ARG A 123 -6.29 3.68 15.68
N SER A 124 -6.95 4.80 15.42
CA SER A 124 -8.11 5.25 16.22
C SER A 124 -9.44 4.71 15.69
N PHE A 125 -9.44 3.82 14.70
CA PHE A 125 -10.63 3.31 14.02
C PHE A 125 -11.56 4.43 13.51
N ASP A 126 -11.00 5.52 12.97
CA ASP A 126 -11.77 6.62 12.39
C ASP A 126 -12.24 6.26 10.97
N ARG A 127 -13.56 6.34 10.72
CA ARG A 127 -14.20 5.99 9.44
C ARG A 127 -13.63 6.74 8.23
N ARG A 128 -13.00 7.91 8.43
CA ARG A 128 -12.39 8.71 7.37
C ARG A 128 -11.06 8.14 6.88
N ALA A 129 -10.36 7.34 7.69
CA ALA A 129 -8.97 6.95 7.44
C ALA A 129 -8.78 6.23 6.09
N PRO A 130 -9.58 5.21 5.73
CA PRO A 130 -9.34 4.48 4.49
C PRO A 130 -9.66 5.31 3.24
N LYS A 131 -10.63 6.22 3.31
CA LYS A 131 -10.93 7.15 2.22
C LYS A 131 -9.81 8.17 2.03
N LEU A 132 -9.28 8.74 3.12
CA LEU A 132 -8.14 9.66 3.07
C LEU A 132 -6.93 8.99 2.38
N LEU A 133 -6.57 7.78 2.81
CA LEU A 133 -5.45 7.03 2.23
C LEU A 133 -5.72 6.67 0.76
N GLY A 134 -6.92 6.20 0.42
CA GLY A 134 -7.29 5.91 -0.97
C GLY A 134 -7.15 7.13 -1.89
N TRP A 135 -7.65 8.30 -1.47
CA TRP A 135 -7.49 9.54 -2.23
C TRP A 135 -6.04 10.03 -2.27
N ASN A 136 -5.25 9.80 -1.23
CA ASN A 136 -3.83 10.12 -1.23
C ASN A 136 -3.06 9.34 -2.31
N GLN A 137 -3.37 8.05 -2.50
CA GLN A 137 -2.78 7.23 -3.55
C GLN A 137 -3.19 7.71 -4.96
N ILE A 138 -4.45 8.16 -5.14
CA ILE A 138 -4.90 8.77 -6.40
C ILE A 138 -4.18 10.10 -6.66
N GLY A 139 -3.99 10.93 -5.63
CA GLY A 139 -3.23 12.17 -5.73
C GLY A 139 -1.76 11.93 -6.12
N LEU A 140 -1.11 10.95 -5.49
CA LEU A 140 0.25 10.53 -5.86
C LEU A 140 0.31 10.00 -7.30
N MET A 141 -0.67 9.20 -7.71
CA MET A 141 -0.77 8.72 -9.09
C MET A 141 -0.84 9.87 -10.08
N ALA A 142 -1.72 10.85 -9.83
CA ALA A 142 -1.86 12.04 -10.67
C ALA A 142 -0.54 12.84 -10.74
N LEU A 143 0.12 13.05 -9.59
CA LEU A 143 1.41 13.75 -9.52
C LEU A 143 2.48 13.07 -10.37
N LEU A 144 2.66 11.76 -10.20
CA LEU A 144 3.70 10.99 -10.90
C LEU A 144 3.41 10.84 -12.40
N VAL A 145 2.14 10.69 -12.78
CA VAL A 145 1.75 10.66 -14.20
C VAL A 145 1.97 12.02 -14.86
N ALA A 146 1.58 13.11 -14.20
CA ALA A 146 1.81 14.45 -14.71
C ALA A 146 3.31 14.74 -14.85
N TYR A 147 4.11 14.37 -13.86
CA TYR A 147 5.58 14.49 -13.92
C TYR A 147 6.17 13.66 -15.07
N GLY A 148 5.82 12.39 -15.20
CA GLY A 148 6.32 11.54 -16.29
C GLY A 148 5.93 12.06 -17.66
N ALA A 149 4.68 12.52 -17.83
CA ALA A 149 4.21 13.10 -19.08
C ALA A 149 4.94 14.41 -19.41
N TRP A 150 5.17 15.27 -18.42
CA TRP A 150 5.95 16.49 -18.57
C TRP A 150 7.39 16.21 -18.99
N MET A 151 8.04 15.22 -18.37
CA MET A 151 9.41 14.83 -18.72
C MET A 151 9.52 14.27 -20.14
N ILE A 152 8.53 13.48 -20.57
CA ILE A 152 8.45 13.01 -21.97
C ILE A 152 8.24 14.20 -22.90
N ALA A 153 7.30 15.10 -22.59
CA ALA A 153 7.05 16.28 -23.42
C ALA A 153 8.30 17.16 -23.56
N ASN A 154 9.03 17.41 -22.48
CA ASN A 154 10.29 18.15 -22.51
C ASN A 154 11.39 17.43 -23.32
N ALA A 155 11.38 16.10 -23.37
CA ALA A 155 12.31 15.36 -24.21
C ALA A 155 12.05 15.57 -25.72
N TYR A 156 10.78 15.76 -26.11
CA TYR A 156 10.38 15.95 -27.51
C TYR A 156 10.35 17.41 -27.96
N LEU A 157 9.96 18.32 -27.05
CA LEU A 157 9.72 19.74 -27.35
C LEU A 157 10.84 20.64 -26.85
N GLY A 158 11.72 20.11 -26.00
CA GLY A 158 12.85 20.84 -25.47
C GLY A 158 13.92 21.10 -26.54
N PRO A 159 14.79 22.10 -26.31
CA PRO A 159 15.96 22.29 -27.15
C PRO A 159 16.85 21.04 -27.09
N ASP A 160 17.45 20.69 -28.23
CA ASP A 160 18.45 19.61 -28.27
C ASP A 160 19.63 20.01 -27.38
N PRO A 161 19.97 19.21 -26.34
CA PRO A 161 21.07 19.52 -25.43
C PRO A 161 22.43 19.62 -26.14
N TYR A 162 22.55 19.10 -27.37
CA TYR A 162 23.78 19.13 -28.15
C TYR A 162 23.79 20.22 -29.24
N ALA A 163 22.73 21.03 -29.35
CA ALA A 163 22.60 22.01 -30.43
C ALA A 163 23.77 23.02 -30.46
N GLU A 164 24.22 23.48 -29.29
CA GLU A 164 25.33 24.44 -29.19
C GLU A 164 26.65 23.79 -29.62
N GLN A 165 26.94 22.57 -29.17
CA GLN A 165 28.18 21.87 -29.50
C GLN A 165 28.25 21.49 -30.99
N ILE A 166 27.11 21.14 -31.59
CA ILE A 166 26.99 20.89 -33.04
C ILE A 166 27.21 22.19 -33.82
N ALA A 167 26.70 23.32 -33.33
CA ALA A 167 26.90 24.62 -33.96
C ALA A 167 28.36 25.06 -33.92
N GLU A 168 29.07 24.80 -32.81
CA GLU A 168 30.50 25.07 -32.65
C GLU A 168 31.39 24.15 -33.51
N ASN A 169 31.03 22.88 -33.66
CA ASN A 169 31.76 21.92 -34.46
C ASN A 169 30.82 21.01 -35.27
N PRO A 170 30.53 21.36 -36.54
CA PRO A 170 29.64 20.55 -37.38
C PRO A 170 30.13 19.12 -37.66
N SER A 171 31.44 18.86 -37.52
CA SER A 171 31.99 17.53 -37.81
C SER A 171 31.57 16.44 -36.82
N VAL A 172 31.06 16.82 -35.63
CA VAL A 172 30.58 15.90 -34.58
C VAL A 172 29.06 15.71 -34.60
N ALA A 173 28.35 16.27 -35.60
CA ALA A 173 26.88 16.20 -35.69
C ALA A 173 26.35 14.75 -35.66
N ASP A 174 26.94 13.85 -36.45
CA ASP A 174 26.53 12.43 -36.49
C ASP A 174 26.75 11.73 -35.14
N GLN A 175 27.81 12.12 -34.42
CA GLN A 175 28.09 11.59 -33.08
C GLN A 175 27.05 12.09 -32.05
N TYR A 176 26.59 13.33 -32.12
CA TYR A 176 25.57 13.79 -31.17
C TYR A 176 24.16 13.33 -31.55
N ALA A 177 23.88 13.10 -32.85
CA ALA A 177 22.59 12.61 -33.30
C ALA A 177 22.20 11.25 -32.69
N TRP A 178 23.14 10.29 -32.62
CA TRP A 178 22.84 8.99 -31.98
C TRP A 178 22.68 9.12 -30.47
N MET A 179 23.43 10.01 -29.81
CA MET A 179 23.31 10.26 -28.37
C MET A 179 21.93 10.86 -28.03
N SER A 180 21.46 11.82 -28.83
CA SER A 180 20.14 12.43 -28.71
C SER A 180 19.02 11.39 -28.86
N GLN A 181 19.14 10.47 -29.82
CA GLN A 181 18.19 9.36 -29.98
C GLN A 181 18.16 8.42 -28.79
N ILE A 182 19.33 8.08 -28.22
CA ILE A 182 19.41 7.23 -27.02
C ILE A 182 18.82 7.95 -25.82
N ASP A 183 19.14 9.23 -25.60
CA ASP A 183 18.57 10.02 -24.51
C ASP A 183 17.05 10.02 -24.56
N MET A 184 16.46 10.27 -25.75
CA MET A 184 15.02 10.20 -25.96
C MET A 184 14.46 8.79 -25.67
N ALA A 185 15.09 7.73 -26.19
CA ALA A 185 14.65 6.36 -25.97
C ALA A 185 14.70 5.97 -24.48
N VAL A 186 15.76 6.38 -23.77
CA VAL A 186 15.93 6.15 -22.33
C VAL A 186 14.88 6.92 -21.55
N LYS A 187 14.66 8.21 -21.83
CA LYS A 187 13.62 9.01 -21.18
C LYS A 187 12.23 8.42 -21.40
N LEU A 188 11.91 8.01 -22.62
CA LEU A 188 10.63 7.37 -22.92
C LEU A 188 10.46 6.05 -22.16
N ALA A 189 11.50 5.21 -22.13
CA ALA A 189 11.47 3.94 -21.40
C ALA A 189 11.31 4.16 -19.88
N VAL A 190 12.10 5.07 -19.30
CA VAL A 190 12.07 5.37 -17.86
C VAL A 190 10.76 6.00 -17.44
N TYR A 191 10.32 7.07 -18.10
CA TYR A 191 9.11 7.80 -17.71
C TYR A 191 7.83 7.10 -18.17
N GLY A 192 7.84 6.42 -19.32
CA GLY A 192 6.74 5.56 -19.75
C GLY A 192 6.56 4.37 -18.80
N GLY A 193 7.67 3.74 -18.39
CA GLY A 193 7.67 2.71 -17.36
C GLY A 193 7.18 3.22 -16.00
N LEU A 194 7.62 4.41 -15.58
CA LEU A 194 7.14 5.07 -14.37
C LEU A 194 5.62 5.28 -14.42
N ILE A 195 5.07 5.79 -15.52
CA ILE A 195 3.62 6.00 -15.70
C ILE A 195 2.87 4.66 -15.60
N ALA A 196 3.27 3.66 -16.38
CA ALA A 196 2.61 2.36 -16.39
C ALA A 196 2.65 1.67 -15.01
N GLY A 197 3.83 1.66 -14.39
CA GLY A 197 4.01 1.15 -13.03
C GLY A 197 3.15 1.92 -12.02
N THR A 198 3.13 3.24 -12.09
CA THR A 198 2.32 4.08 -11.19
C THR A 198 0.84 3.76 -11.33
N LEU A 199 0.30 3.66 -12.54
CA LEU A 199 -1.12 3.33 -12.75
C LEU A 199 -1.49 1.98 -12.12
N ILE A 200 -0.62 0.98 -12.25
CA ILE A 200 -0.84 -0.35 -11.67
C ILE A 200 -0.72 -0.28 -10.13
N PHE A 201 0.44 0.12 -9.61
CA PHE A 201 0.71 0.05 -8.17
C PHE A 201 -0.17 1.02 -7.37
N GLN A 202 -0.30 2.27 -7.81
CA GLN A 202 -1.12 3.26 -7.11
C GLN A 202 -2.61 2.97 -7.27
N GLY A 203 -3.04 2.49 -8.44
CA GLY A 203 -4.42 2.04 -8.65
C GLY A 203 -4.80 0.87 -7.73
N LEU A 204 -3.93 -0.13 -7.59
CA LEU A 204 -4.13 -1.26 -6.67
C LEU A 204 -4.10 -0.82 -5.20
N ASN A 205 -3.17 0.06 -4.81
CA ASN A 205 -3.12 0.60 -3.44
C ASN A 205 -4.36 1.44 -3.10
N ALA A 206 -4.82 2.29 -4.02
CA ALA A 206 -6.04 3.07 -3.84
C ALA A 206 -7.25 2.13 -3.64
N ARG A 207 -7.41 1.12 -4.51
CA ARG A 207 -8.45 0.09 -4.38
C ARG A 207 -8.34 -0.66 -3.05
N TYR A 208 -7.13 -1.03 -2.65
CA TYR A 208 -6.87 -1.68 -1.36
C TYR A 208 -7.41 -0.83 -0.22
N TYR A 209 -7.07 0.46 -0.12
CA TYR A 209 -7.55 1.32 0.97
C TYR A 209 -9.06 1.56 0.91
N PHE A 210 -9.64 1.81 -0.25
CA PHE A 210 -11.09 1.95 -0.37
C PHE A 210 -11.83 0.68 0.04
N SER A 211 -11.28 -0.51 -0.23
CA SER A 211 -11.86 -1.77 0.25
C SER A 211 -11.85 -1.88 1.79
N ARG A 212 -10.86 -1.29 2.47
CA ARG A 212 -10.78 -1.27 3.94
C ARG A 212 -11.83 -0.36 4.58
N ALA A 213 -12.42 0.59 3.85
CA ALA A 213 -13.52 1.40 4.36
C ALA A 213 -14.72 0.54 4.77
N LYS A 214 -15.05 -0.48 3.97
CA LYS A 214 -16.15 -1.41 4.26
C LYS A 214 -15.84 -2.27 5.49
N LEU A 215 -14.62 -2.80 5.58
CA LEU A 215 -14.19 -3.62 6.71
C LEU A 215 -14.13 -2.83 8.01
N LEU A 216 -13.68 -1.57 7.97
CA LEU A 216 -13.68 -0.71 9.15
C LEU A 216 -15.10 -0.40 9.61
N THR A 217 -16.02 -0.17 8.67
CA THR A 217 -17.44 0.04 8.99
C THR A 217 -18.04 -1.19 9.65
N ALA A 218 -17.90 -2.37 9.04
CA ALA A 218 -18.37 -3.62 9.61
C ALA A 218 -17.76 -3.90 10.98
N TYR A 219 -16.45 -3.68 11.15
CA TYR A 219 -15.78 -3.83 12.44
C TYR A 219 -16.39 -2.92 13.52
N LEU A 220 -16.67 -1.66 13.21
CA LEU A 220 -17.28 -0.73 14.16
C LEU A 220 -18.74 -1.06 14.46
N ASP A 221 -19.48 -1.58 13.49
CA ASP A 221 -20.90 -1.91 13.65
C ASP A 221 -21.10 -3.23 14.43
N GLU A 222 -20.14 -4.16 14.35
CA GLU A 222 -20.20 -5.49 14.97
C GLU A 222 -19.34 -5.63 16.25
N THR A 223 -18.64 -4.59 16.69
CA THR A 223 -17.78 -4.64 17.88
C THR A 223 -18.39 -3.77 18.97
N PRO A 224 -18.61 -4.29 20.20
CA PRO A 224 -19.11 -3.48 21.30
C PRO A 224 -18.23 -2.25 21.56
N ASP A 225 -18.86 -1.10 21.84
CA ASP A 225 -18.17 0.18 22.00
C ASP A 225 -17.05 0.14 23.04
N TRP A 226 -17.27 -0.58 24.15
CA TRP A 226 -16.28 -0.72 25.22
C TRP A 226 -15.00 -1.43 24.74
N VAL A 227 -15.11 -2.37 23.80
CA VAL A 227 -13.95 -3.07 23.21
C VAL A 227 -13.23 -2.13 22.25
N VAL A 228 -13.96 -1.35 21.45
CA VAL A 228 -13.37 -0.35 20.55
C VAL A 228 -12.61 0.70 21.36
N ASP A 229 -13.19 1.19 22.45
CA ASP A 229 -12.55 2.17 23.33
C ASP A 229 -11.33 1.58 24.05
N LEU A 230 -11.41 0.32 24.48
CA LEU A 230 -10.26 -0.42 25.01
C LEU A 230 -9.12 -0.48 23.98
N GLN A 231 -9.42 -0.86 22.73
CA GLN A 231 -8.41 -0.97 21.67
C GLN A 231 -7.84 0.39 21.23
N ARG A 232 -8.64 1.46 21.26
CA ARG A 232 -8.16 2.84 21.00
C ARG A 232 -7.17 3.31 22.07
N ARG A 233 -7.38 2.91 23.34
CA ARG A 233 -6.47 3.22 24.46
C ARG A 233 -5.22 2.36 24.47
N SER A 234 -5.28 1.17 23.87
CA SER A 234 -4.17 0.22 23.76
C SER A 234 -3.66 0.09 22.31
N PRO A 235 -3.21 1.17 21.65
CA PRO A 235 -2.86 1.11 20.24
C PRO A 235 -1.64 0.23 19.94
N GLY A 236 -0.93 -0.28 20.96
CA GLY A 236 0.34 -1.00 20.87
C GLY A 236 0.30 -2.50 21.19
N ALA A 237 -0.87 -3.11 21.37
CA ALA A 237 -1.01 -4.57 21.45
C ALA A 237 -1.20 -5.23 20.07
#